data_AF-A0A964CAP4-F1
#
_entry.id   AF-A0A964CAP4-F1
#
_cell.length_a   1.000
_cell.length_b   1.000
_cell.length_c   1.000
_cell.angle_alpha   90.00
_cell.angle_beta   90.00
_cell.angle_gamma   90.00
#
_symmetry.space_group_name_H-M   'P 1'
#
loop_
_entity.id
_entity.type
_entity.pdbx_description
1 polymer ?
#
loop_
_entity_poly.entity_id
_entity_poly.type
_entity_poly.pdbx_seq_one_letter_code
_entity_poly.pdbx_strand_id
1 'polypeptide(L)'
;MGSQTKYDPKTFVFVPIKIATTQEGVEVGGVNYAFSTNIPSGARTTLGQVEITDINSPPLGTVLASSFPKPRRASRRTGGTGGRFTSSFCSTALIKQLQVGGWRVSKPRVTKPPLHTPTLRPNSFIQTAYVTFRGIKYAWQLPKVTITNLTQAVIDQLGIKLATPSDFDELCFGAQAPKPPKASVTLGQGTGADTTTKTLSTFYDPSIANLPAGWAESKAPRIAFK
;
A
#
# COMPACT_ATOMS: atom_id res chain seq x y z
N MET A 1 14.89 -0.85 3.15
CA MET A 1 16.25 -0.61 2.64
C MET A 1 17.24 -1.45 3.43
N GLY A 2 17.72 -2.53 2.81
CA GLY A 2 18.95 -3.18 3.22
C GLY A 2 20.14 -2.44 2.64
N SER A 3 21.27 -2.43 3.36
CA SER A 3 22.51 -1.80 2.92
C SER A 3 23.68 -2.64 3.39
N GLN A 4 24.52 -3.12 2.47
CA GLN A 4 25.84 -3.66 2.82
C GLN A 4 26.93 -2.58 2.71
N THR A 5 26.84 -1.72 1.70
CA THR A 5 27.68 -0.51 1.57
C THR A 5 26.82 0.66 1.06
N LYS A 6 27.27 1.91 1.23
CA LYS A 6 26.56 3.10 0.72
C LYS A 6 26.68 3.24 -0.81
N TYR A 7 27.67 2.59 -1.42
CA TYR A 7 28.13 2.86 -2.78
C TYR A 7 27.68 1.82 -3.81
N ASP A 8 27.23 0.63 -3.38
CA ASP A 8 26.77 -0.39 -4.31
C ASP A 8 25.47 0.05 -5.02
N PRO A 9 25.36 -0.18 -6.34
CA PRO A 9 24.17 0.15 -7.10
C PRO A 9 22.97 -0.59 -6.53
N LYS A 10 21.83 0.11 -6.48
CA LYS A 10 20.59 -0.48 -5.95
C LYS A 10 19.84 -1.18 -7.08
N THR A 11 19.51 -2.43 -6.87
CA THR A 11 18.56 -3.18 -7.67
C THR A 11 17.15 -2.91 -7.15
N PHE A 12 16.20 -2.71 -8.07
CA PHE A 12 14.78 -2.59 -7.71
C PHE A 12 14.17 -3.99 -7.67
N VAL A 13 13.59 -4.36 -6.53
CA VAL A 13 13.08 -5.71 -6.29
C VAL A 13 11.70 -5.65 -5.66
N PHE A 14 10.94 -6.74 -5.72
CA PHE A 14 9.80 -6.98 -4.86
C PHE A 14 9.99 -8.22 -4.00
N VAL A 15 9.16 -8.29 -2.95
CA VAL A 15 9.01 -9.47 -2.11
C VAL A 15 7.51 -9.78 -1.99
N PRO A 16 7.08 -11.01 -2.29
CA PRO A 16 5.69 -11.40 -2.09
C PRO A 16 5.39 -11.49 -0.58
N ILE A 17 4.30 -10.84 -0.17
CA ILE A 17 3.83 -10.81 1.22
C ILE A 17 2.33 -11.08 1.29
N LYS A 18 1.89 -11.74 2.37
CA LYS A 18 0.48 -11.86 2.74
C LYS A 18 0.05 -10.62 3.52
N ILE A 19 -1.05 -9.97 3.13
CA ILE A 19 -1.48 -8.69 3.74
C ILE A 19 -1.86 -8.87 5.21
N ALA A 20 -2.44 -10.01 5.59
CA ALA A 20 -2.48 -10.44 6.98
C ALA A 20 -2.98 -11.87 7.13
N THR A 21 -2.09 -12.77 7.54
CA THR A 21 -2.46 -13.85 8.46
C THR A 21 -1.30 -14.05 9.43
N THR A 22 -1.63 -14.38 10.67
CA THR A 22 -0.68 -14.98 11.62
C THR A 22 -0.28 -16.40 11.23
N GLN A 23 -0.98 -17.01 10.27
CA GLN A 23 -0.71 -18.34 9.74
C GLN A 23 0.20 -18.30 8.50
N GLU A 24 1.08 -19.30 8.45
CA GLU A 24 2.08 -19.54 7.41
C GLU A 24 1.52 -20.48 6.32
N GLY A 25 1.85 -20.23 5.05
CA GLY A 25 1.37 -21.02 3.91
C GLY A 25 1.20 -20.15 2.65
N VAL A 26 1.33 -20.75 1.46
CA VAL A 26 1.13 -20.09 0.16
C VAL A 26 -0.36 -20.07 -0.15
N GLU A 27 -0.99 -18.90 -0.08
CA GLU A 27 -2.42 -18.73 -0.39
C GLU A 27 -2.68 -17.43 -1.16
N VAL A 28 -3.75 -17.46 -1.95
CA VAL A 28 -4.30 -16.39 -2.79
C VAL A 28 -4.52 -15.11 -1.97
N GLY A 29 -4.20 -13.92 -2.53
CA GLY A 29 -4.38 -12.62 -1.86
C GLY A 29 -3.11 -11.91 -1.37
N GLY A 30 -1.93 -12.31 -1.85
CA GLY A 30 -0.67 -11.61 -1.56
C GLY A 30 -0.46 -10.34 -2.39
N VAL A 31 0.34 -9.39 -1.87
CA VAL A 31 0.88 -8.25 -2.64
C VAL A 31 2.39 -8.33 -2.76
N ASN A 32 2.93 -7.71 -3.80
CA ASN A 32 4.36 -7.65 -4.05
C ASN A 32 4.92 -6.36 -3.48
N TYR A 33 5.60 -6.41 -2.33
CA TYR A 33 6.19 -5.21 -1.73
C TYR A 33 7.50 -4.84 -2.43
N ALA A 34 7.49 -3.77 -3.21
CA ALA A 34 8.62 -3.27 -3.96
C ALA A 34 9.47 -2.28 -3.17
N PHE A 35 10.79 -2.38 -3.34
CA PHE A 35 11.79 -1.50 -2.75
C PHE A 35 13.14 -1.66 -3.43
N SER A 36 14.00 -0.65 -3.31
CA SER A 36 15.39 -0.73 -3.77
C SER A 36 16.30 -1.34 -2.70
N THR A 37 17.22 -2.21 -3.12
CA THR A 37 18.20 -2.91 -2.26
C THR A 37 19.53 -3.07 -2.98
N ASN A 38 20.63 -3.11 -2.23
CA ASN A 38 21.95 -3.40 -2.79
C ASN A 38 22.60 -4.61 -2.11
N ILE A 39 21.80 -5.48 -1.49
CA ILE A 39 22.33 -6.73 -0.94
C ILE A 39 22.75 -7.68 -2.08
N PRO A 40 23.72 -8.58 -1.83
CA PRO A 40 24.20 -9.55 -2.81
C PRO A 40 23.08 -10.44 -3.35
N SER A 41 23.16 -10.82 -4.63
CA SER A 41 22.17 -11.64 -5.33
C SER A 41 21.84 -12.94 -4.58
N GLY A 42 22.84 -13.66 -4.06
CA GLY A 42 22.60 -14.87 -3.27
C GLY A 42 21.70 -14.62 -2.05
N ALA A 43 21.92 -13.52 -1.33
CA ALA A 43 21.06 -13.13 -0.21
C ALA A 43 19.66 -12.67 -0.67
N ARG A 44 19.54 -12.07 -1.86
CA ARG A 44 18.23 -11.75 -2.46
C ARG A 44 17.42 -13.01 -2.69
N THR A 45 18.01 -14.02 -3.32
CA THR A 45 17.38 -15.31 -3.57
C THR A 45 16.94 -15.98 -2.28
N THR A 46 17.81 -16.04 -1.26
CA THR A 46 17.47 -16.60 0.06
C THR A 46 16.30 -15.88 0.74
N LEU A 47 16.17 -14.56 0.54
CA LEU A 47 15.11 -13.75 1.13
C LEU A 47 13.81 -13.74 0.31
N GLY A 48 13.78 -14.39 -0.86
CA GLY A 48 12.65 -14.40 -1.78
C GLY A 48 12.43 -13.05 -2.46
N GLN A 49 13.50 -12.29 -2.70
CA GLN A 49 13.46 -11.05 -3.46
C GLN A 49 13.55 -11.38 -4.95
N VAL A 50 12.62 -10.81 -5.73
CA VAL A 50 12.57 -10.95 -7.18
C VAL A 50 12.82 -9.58 -7.80
N GLU A 51 13.70 -9.52 -8.80
CA GLU A 51 14.05 -8.28 -9.49
C GLU A 51 12.90 -7.78 -10.37
N ILE A 52 12.70 -6.46 -10.38
CA ILE A 52 11.78 -5.78 -11.29
C ILE A 52 12.61 -5.16 -12.40
N THR A 53 12.50 -5.73 -13.60
CA THR A 53 13.25 -5.30 -14.78
C THR A 53 12.66 -4.06 -15.45
N ASP A 54 11.33 -3.90 -15.43
CA ASP A 54 10.64 -2.70 -15.91
C ASP A 54 9.91 -1.98 -14.77
N ILE A 55 10.43 -0.80 -14.41
CA ILE A 55 9.90 0.06 -13.36
C ILE A 55 8.58 0.76 -13.75
N ASN A 56 8.28 0.85 -15.04
CA ASN A 56 7.08 1.51 -15.57
C ASN A 56 5.91 0.53 -15.69
N SER A 57 6.19 -0.76 -15.90
CA SER A 57 5.20 -1.82 -15.94
C SER A 57 5.53 -2.96 -14.97
N PRO A 58 5.48 -2.69 -13.65
CA PRO A 58 5.70 -3.74 -12.67
C PRO A 58 4.57 -4.78 -12.66
N PRO A 59 4.82 -5.99 -12.13
CA PRO A 59 3.79 -7.01 -11.97
C PRO A 59 2.55 -6.47 -11.25
N LEU A 60 1.37 -6.97 -11.60
CA LEU A 60 0.13 -6.62 -10.89
C LEU A 60 0.24 -6.98 -9.39
N GLY A 61 -0.44 -6.22 -8.54
CA GLY A 61 -0.36 -6.37 -7.09
C GLY A 61 0.94 -5.82 -6.47
N THR A 62 1.81 -5.16 -7.23
CA THR A 62 3.06 -4.58 -6.71
C THR A 62 2.82 -3.24 -6.05
N VAL A 63 3.31 -3.05 -4.82
CA VAL A 63 3.21 -1.81 -4.04
C VAL A 63 4.60 -1.29 -3.67
N LEU A 64 4.89 -0.03 -4.01
CA LEU A 64 6.08 0.66 -3.55
C LEU A 64 5.81 1.35 -2.22
N ALA A 65 6.66 1.03 -1.25
CA ALA A 65 6.77 1.76 0.01
C ALA A 65 5.44 1.93 0.77
N SER A 66 4.52 0.97 0.66
CA SER A 66 3.29 0.97 1.48
C SER A 66 3.63 1.02 2.97
N SER A 67 2.81 1.74 3.73
CA SER A 67 2.90 1.75 5.19
C SER A 67 2.31 0.47 5.78
N PHE A 68 1.29 -0.07 5.11
CA PHE A 68 0.68 -1.37 5.35
C PHE A 68 0.16 -1.97 4.03
N PRO A 69 0.30 -3.28 3.78
CA PRO A 69 1.14 -4.20 4.55
C PRO A 69 2.63 -3.85 4.43
N LYS A 70 3.45 -4.34 5.37
CA LYS A 70 4.90 -4.17 5.33
C LYS A 70 5.60 -5.48 5.68
N PRO A 71 6.57 -5.96 4.87
CA PRO A 71 7.26 -7.21 5.14
C PRO A 71 8.06 -7.15 6.43
N ARG A 72 8.29 -8.32 7.01
CA ARG A 72 9.30 -8.50 8.06
C ARG A 72 10.69 -8.31 7.47
N ARG A 73 11.63 -7.92 8.32
CA ARG A 73 13.05 -7.84 7.95
C ARG A 73 13.78 -9.06 8.49
N ALA A 74 14.57 -9.70 7.65
CA ALA A 74 15.53 -10.69 8.09
C ALA A 74 16.93 -10.07 8.13
N SER A 75 17.77 -10.55 9.04
CA SER A 75 19.15 -10.11 9.17
C SER A 75 20.07 -11.26 9.54
N ARG A 76 21.28 -11.26 9.00
CA ARG A 76 22.32 -12.26 9.29
C ARG A 76 23.69 -11.59 9.20
N ARG A 77 24.59 -12.00 10.08
CA ARG A 77 26.03 -11.68 10.01
C ARG A 77 26.74 -12.82 9.29
N THR A 78 27.56 -12.50 8.30
CA THR A 78 28.33 -13.49 7.54
C THR A 78 29.81 -13.33 7.88
N GLY A 79 30.43 -14.38 8.44
CA GLY A 79 31.87 -14.46 8.73
C GLY A 79 32.31 -13.85 10.06
N GLY A 80 32.34 -14.63 11.15
CA GLY A 80 33.04 -14.32 12.41
C GLY A 80 32.94 -12.89 12.99
N THR A 81 33.90 -12.54 13.86
CA THR A 81 34.03 -11.20 14.45
C THR A 81 34.47 -10.22 13.37
N GLY A 82 33.60 -9.26 12.99
CA GLY A 82 33.85 -8.31 11.88
C GLY A 82 33.12 -8.63 10.57
N GLY A 83 32.29 -9.67 10.55
CA GLY A 83 31.55 -10.11 9.37
C GLY A 83 30.58 -9.11 8.76
N ARG A 84 30.37 -9.23 7.44
CA ARG A 84 29.41 -8.40 6.69
C ARG A 84 28.00 -8.63 7.22
N PHE A 85 27.32 -7.54 7.58
CA PHE A 85 25.93 -7.59 8.03
C PHE A 85 24.99 -7.44 6.84
N THR A 86 24.09 -8.42 6.64
CA THR A 86 23.03 -8.34 5.65
C THR A 86 21.70 -8.18 6.37
N SER A 87 20.92 -7.17 6.00
CA SER A 87 19.52 -7.05 6.44
C SER A 87 18.66 -6.55 5.31
N SER A 88 17.53 -7.19 5.05
CA SER A 88 16.54 -6.69 4.09
C SER A 88 15.16 -7.27 4.40
N PHE A 89 14.16 -6.86 3.63
CA PHE A 89 12.83 -7.48 3.69
C PHE A 89 12.87 -8.91 3.16
N CYS A 90 12.04 -9.77 3.75
CA CYS A 90 11.93 -11.18 3.39
C CYS A 90 10.49 -11.58 3.10
N SER A 91 10.32 -12.58 2.23
CA SER A 91 9.00 -13.13 1.94
C SER A 91 8.39 -13.78 3.18
N THR A 92 7.07 -13.64 3.34
CA THR A 92 6.33 -14.29 4.42
C THR A 92 6.42 -15.81 4.34
N ALA A 93 6.50 -16.38 3.14
CA ALA A 93 6.60 -17.82 2.92
C ALA A 93 7.94 -18.42 3.40
N LEU A 94 9.00 -17.60 3.47
CA LEU A 94 10.36 -18.07 3.77
C LEU A 94 10.77 -17.86 5.23
N ILE A 95 9.89 -17.35 6.10
CA ILE A 95 10.26 -16.98 7.48
C ILE A 95 10.86 -18.16 8.26
N LYS A 96 10.21 -19.33 8.24
CA LYS A 96 10.71 -20.54 8.93
C LYS A 96 12.05 -20.99 8.38
N GLN A 97 12.18 -21.09 7.06
CA GLN A 97 13.42 -21.50 6.41
C GLN A 97 14.57 -20.54 6.72
N LEU A 98 14.28 -19.24 6.78
CA LEU A 98 15.25 -18.22 7.17
C LEU A 98 15.70 -18.39 8.62
N GLN A 99 14.78 -18.64 9.55
CA GLN A 99 15.12 -18.89 10.96
C GLN A 99 16.00 -20.13 11.12
N VAL A 100 15.66 -21.24 10.46
CA VAL A 100 16.50 -22.47 10.42
C VAL A 100 17.86 -22.17 9.78
N GLY A 101 17.90 -21.35 8.73
CA GLY A 101 19.12 -20.88 8.07
C GLY A 101 19.93 -19.85 8.86
N GLY A 102 19.64 -19.63 10.15
CA GLY A 102 20.38 -18.74 11.04
C GLY A 102 20.11 -17.24 10.82
N TRP A 103 19.04 -16.89 10.12
CA TRP A 103 18.62 -15.49 9.99
C TRP A 103 17.76 -15.07 11.18
N ARG A 104 18.07 -13.90 11.74
CA ARG A 104 17.21 -13.23 12.70
C ARG A 104 16.10 -12.47 11.96
N VAL A 105 14.87 -12.96 12.07
CA VAL A 105 13.67 -12.32 11.50
C VAL A 105 13.01 -11.41 12.53
N SER A 106 12.73 -10.17 12.16
CA SER A 106 12.04 -9.20 13.01
C SER A 106 10.61 -9.62 13.31
N LYS A 107 10.08 -9.22 14.46
CA LYS A 107 8.65 -9.35 14.77
C LYS A 107 7.79 -8.63 13.71
N PRO A 108 6.55 -9.07 13.46
CA PRO A 108 5.64 -8.33 12.62
C PRO A 108 5.44 -6.93 13.21
N ARG A 109 5.33 -5.92 12.36
CA ARG A 109 5.06 -4.56 12.83
C ARG A 109 3.62 -4.53 13.35
N VAL A 110 3.46 -4.30 14.66
CA VAL A 110 2.17 -4.36 15.37
C VAL A 110 1.23 -3.20 14.99
N THR A 111 1.77 -2.11 14.44
CA THR A 111 0.98 -0.96 14.00
C THR A 111 0.36 -1.20 12.63
N LYS A 112 -0.61 -2.13 12.56
CA LYS A 112 -1.63 -2.09 11.51
C LYS A 112 -2.39 -0.75 11.65
N PRO A 113 -2.63 0.00 10.57
CA PRO A 113 -3.53 1.15 10.63
C PRO A 113 -4.87 0.69 11.21
N PRO A 114 -5.47 1.44 12.15
CA PRO A 114 -6.77 1.09 12.66
C PRO A 114 -7.80 1.04 11.52
N LEU A 115 -8.59 -0.03 11.46
CA LEU A 115 -9.74 -0.07 10.58
C LEU A 115 -10.84 0.80 11.18
N HIS A 116 -11.30 1.79 10.41
CA HIS A 116 -12.37 2.69 10.81
C HIS A 116 -13.66 2.34 10.08
N THR A 117 -14.51 1.56 10.72
CA THR A 117 -15.86 1.22 10.23
C THR A 117 -16.91 1.55 11.29
N PRO A 118 -18.18 1.76 10.90
CA PRO A 118 -19.26 1.97 11.87
C PRO A 118 -19.37 0.83 12.90
N THR A 119 -19.11 -0.41 12.48
CA THR A 119 -19.16 -1.61 13.33
C THR A 119 -18.04 -1.65 14.38
N LEU A 120 -16.80 -1.34 14.00
CA LEU A 120 -15.65 -1.45 14.91
C LEU A 120 -15.39 -0.16 15.70
N ARG A 121 -15.76 0.99 15.13
CA ARG A 121 -15.45 2.34 15.65
C ARG A 121 -16.60 3.31 15.35
N PRO A 122 -17.77 3.15 15.97
CA PRO A 122 -18.97 3.94 15.67
C PRO A 122 -18.74 5.45 15.79
N ASN A 123 -17.98 5.87 16.80
CA ASN A 123 -17.71 7.27 17.13
C ASN A 123 -16.55 7.90 16.34
N SER A 124 -15.98 7.21 15.34
CA SER A 124 -14.89 7.79 14.56
C SER A 124 -15.38 8.86 13.59
N PHE A 125 -14.63 9.96 13.45
CA PHE A 125 -14.88 11.00 12.45
C PHE A 125 -14.37 10.66 11.04
N ILE A 126 -13.70 9.52 10.89
CA ILE A 126 -13.19 9.00 9.63
C ILE A 126 -13.77 7.61 9.39
N GLN A 127 -13.82 7.23 8.13
CA GLN A 127 -14.15 5.88 7.69
C GLN A 127 -13.12 5.43 6.67
N THR A 128 -12.72 4.17 6.76
CA THR A 128 -11.78 3.58 5.81
C THR A 128 -12.50 3.34 4.50
N ALA A 129 -11.94 3.88 3.42
CA ALA A 129 -12.42 3.70 2.06
C ALA A 129 -11.30 3.12 1.19
N TYR A 130 -11.65 2.46 0.10
CA TYR A 130 -10.68 1.93 -0.85
C TYR A 130 -11.21 1.95 -2.29
N VAL A 131 -10.28 1.88 -3.24
CA VAL A 131 -10.54 1.57 -4.65
C VAL A 131 -9.63 0.43 -5.07
N THR A 132 -10.04 -0.35 -6.07
CA THR A 132 -9.17 -1.38 -6.64
C THR A 132 -8.34 -0.75 -7.76
N PHE A 133 -7.02 -0.79 -7.65
CA PHE A 133 -6.15 -0.26 -8.69
C PHE A 133 -4.97 -1.20 -8.91
N ARG A 134 -4.74 -1.64 -10.15
CA ARG A 134 -3.65 -2.57 -10.53
C ARG A 134 -3.52 -3.80 -9.62
N GLY A 135 -4.65 -4.37 -9.21
CA GLY A 135 -4.71 -5.57 -8.37
C GLY A 135 -4.49 -5.35 -6.88
N ILE A 136 -4.52 -4.11 -6.39
CA ILE A 136 -4.48 -3.80 -4.94
C ILE A 136 -5.75 -3.07 -4.50
N LYS A 137 -6.21 -3.30 -3.27
CA LYS A 137 -7.20 -2.43 -2.61
C LYS A 137 -6.47 -1.24 -1.98
N TYR A 138 -6.30 -0.15 -2.74
CA TYR A 138 -5.65 1.06 -2.24
C TYR A 138 -6.57 1.76 -1.25
N ALA A 139 -6.19 1.79 0.02
CA ALA A 139 -7.01 2.27 1.11
C ALA A 139 -6.52 3.59 1.68
N TRP A 140 -7.46 4.41 2.13
CA TRP A 140 -7.21 5.65 2.86
C TRP A 140 -8.32 5.92 3.87
N GLN A 141 -8.10 6.92 4.73
CA GLN A 141 -9.09 7.37 5.69
C GLN A 141 -9.83 8.58 5.11
N LEU A 142 -11.15 8.45 4.95
CA LEU A 142 -12.02 9.49 4.42
C LEU A 142 -12.83 10.10 5.57
N PRO A 143 -12.81 11.43 5.79
CA PRO A 143 -13.63 12.06 6.82
C PRO A 143 -15.12 11.82 6.57
N LYS A 144 -15.89 11.51 7.62
CA LYS A 144 -17.35 11.32 7.54
C LYS A 144 -18.06 12.55 6.97
N VAL A 145 -17.60 13.75 7.34
CA VAL A 145 -18.09 15.00 6.75
C VAL A 145 -17.89 15.06 5.24
N THR A 146 -16.82 14.45 4.71
CA THR A 146 -16.62 14.36 3.25
C THR A 146 -17.62 13.37 2.67
N ILE A 147 -17.77 12.18 3.26
CA ILE A 147 -18.76 11.17 2.84
C ILE A 147 -20.17 11.76 2.75
N THR A 148 -20.60 12.50 3.78
CA THR A 148 -21.92 13.17 3.79
C THR A 148 -22.06 14.20 2.67
N ASN A 149 -21.02 15.00 2.40
CA ASN A 149 -21.08 16.01 1.33
C ASN A 149 -20.97 15.41 -0.08
N LEU A 150 -20.31 14.26 -0.24
CA LEU A 150 -20.26 13.56 -1.52
C LEU A 150 -21.62 12.94 -1.85
N THR A 151 -22.37 12.47 -0.85
CA THR A 151 -23.51 11.54 -0.98
C THR A 151 -23.07 10.14 -1.41
N GLN A 152 -23.86 9.12 -1.07
CA GLN A 152 -23.54 7.73 -1.43
C GLN A 152 -23.53 7.52 -2.95
N ALA A 153 -24.42 8.18 -3.70
CA ALA A 153 -24.50 8.05 -5.15
C ALA A 153 -23.20 8.49 -5.86
N VAL A 154 -22.58 9.59 -5.42
CA VAL A 154 -21.31 10.06 -5.99
C VAL A 154 -20.16 9.14 -5.58
N ILE A 155 -20.16 8.62 -4.35
CA ILE A 155 -19.18 7.63 -3.88
C ILE A 155 -19.19 6.41 -4.79
N ASP A 156 -20.37 5.88 -5.09
CA ASP A 156 -20.55 4.73 -5.97
C ASP A 156 -20.13 5.05 -7.42
N GLN A 157 -20.49 6.23 -7.92
CA GLN A 157 -20.07 6.69 -9.26
C GLN A 157 -18.55 6.91 -9.38
N LEU A 158 -17.87 7.26 -8.28
CA LEU A 158 -16.40 7.35 -8.19
C LEU A 158 -15.75 5.98 -7.92
N GLY A 159 -16.54 4.90 -7.78
CA GLY A 159 -16.05 3.54 -7.57
C GLY A 159 -15.39 3.34 -6.20
N ILE A 160 -15.66 4.26 -5.27
CA ILE A 160 -15.10 4.23 -3.93
C ILE A 160 -15.92 3.22 -3.11
N LYS A 161 -15.25 2.25 -2.51
CA LYS A 161 -15.86 1.28 -1.61
C LYS A 161 -15.58 1.67 -0.16
N LEU A 162 -16.61 1.70 0.67
CA LEU A 162 -16.45 1.84 2.11
C LEU A 162 -16.07 0.47 2.70
N ALA A 163 -14.95 0.41 3.43
CA ALA A 163 -14.42 -0.85 3.93
C ALA A 163 -15.34 -1.50 4.98
N THR A 164 -15.32 -2.82 5.01
CA THR A 164 -15.98 -3.67 6.00
C THR A 164 -14.92 -4.40 6.86
N PRO A 165 -15.28 -5.04 7.97
CA PRO A 165 -14.35 -5.85 8.76
C PRO A 165 -13.62 -6.94 7.96
N SER A 166 -14.28 -7.55 6.97
CA SER A 166 -13.69 -8.61 6.13
C SER A 166 -12.64 -8.08 5.14
N ASP A 167 -12.64 -6.78 4.82
CA ASP A 167 -11.67 -6.22 3.87
C ASP A 167 -10.28 -6.05 4.48
N PHE A 168 -10.15 -6.03 5.81
CA PHE A 168 -8.97 -5.50 6.49
C PHE A 168 -7.66 -6.18 6.07
N ASP A 169 -7.71 -7.49 5.86
CA ASP A 169 -6.55 -8.30 5.53
C ASP A 169 -6.20 -8.24 4.03
N GLU A 170 -6.82 -7.33 3.27
CA GLU A 170 -6.54 -7.07 1.86
C GLU A 170 -6.25 -5.59 1.54
N LEU A 171 -6.34 -4.70 2.54
CA LEU A 171 -6.15 -3.26 2.34
C LEU A 171 -4.67 -2.87 2.29
N CYS A 172 -4.33 -2.03 1.32
CA CYS A 172 -3.01 -1.41 1.17
C CYS A 172 -3.08 0.09 1.51
N PHE A 173 -2.47 0.48 2.62
CA PHE A 173 -2.38 1.88 3.04
C PHE A 173 -1.04 2.51 2.64
N GLY A 174 -1.12 3.78 2.21
CA GLY A 174 0.04 4.63 2.03
C GLY A 174 1.01 4.18 0.93
N ALA A 175 0.56 3.40 -0.05
CA ALA A 175 1.38 3.05 -1.20
C ALA A 175 1.78 4.32 -1.97
N GLN A 176 3.06 4.44 -2.33
CA GLN A 176 3.55 5.55 -3.14
C GLN A 176 3.22 5.35 -4.63
N ALA A 177 3.22 4.09 -5.04
CA ALA A 177 2.67 3.59 -6.30
C ALA A 177 2.28 2.10 -6.12
N PRO A 178 1.33 1.59 -6.91
CA PRO A 178 0.44 2.34 -7.77
C PRO A 178 -0.48 3.22 -6.91
N LYS A 179 -0.65 4.46 -7.34
CA LYS A 179 -1.48 5.45 -6.65
C LYS A 179 -2.66 5.82 -7.57
N PRO A 180 -3.90 5.61 -7.13
CA PRO A 180 -5.07 5.97 -7.92
C PRO A 180 -5.09 7.46 -8.26
N PRO A 181 -5.79 7.84 -9.33
CA PRO A 181 -6.00 9.25 -9.64
C PRO A 181 -6.87 9.91 -8.57
N LYS A 182 -6.86 11.24 -8.54
CA LYS A 182 -7.73 12.03 -7.66
C LYS A 182 -8.67 12.88 -8.49
N ALA A 183 -9.92 12.95 -8.09
CA ALA A 183 -10.88 13.89 -8.63
C ALA A 183 -11.19 14.98 -7.58
N SER A 184 -11.63 16.14 -8.04
CA SER A 184 -12.11 17.21 -7.18
C SER A 184 -13.34 17.89 -7.74
N VAL A 185 -14.15 18.45 -6.84
CA VAL A 185 -15.30 19.31 -7.16
C VAL A 185 -15.27 20.51 -6.22
N THR A 186 -15.65 21.67 -6.73
CA THR A 186 -15.90 22.86 -5.91
C THR A 186 -17.40 23.04 -5.77
N LEU A 187 -17.88 22.95 -4.53
CA LEU A 187 -19.28 23.14 -4.19
C LEU A 187 -19.47 24.57 -3.66
N GLY A 188 -20.47 25.28 -4.16
CA GLY A 188 -20.98 26.49 -3.52
C GLY A 188 -21.84 26.11 -2.31
N GLN A 189 -21.69 26.82 -1.20
CA GLN A 189 -22.57 26.75 -0.04
C GLN A 189 -23.06 28.15 0.31
N GLY A 190 -24.38 28.29 0.54
CA GLY A 190 -25.04 29.57 0.77
C GLY A 190 -25.81 30.08 -0.44
N THR A 191 -26.50 31.20 -0.28
CA THR A 191 -27.31 31.86 -1.32
C THR A 191 -26.93 33.34 -1.39
N GLY A 192 -26.77 33.89 -2.58
CA GLY A 192 -26.48 35.32 -2.77
C GLY A 192 -25.06 35.72 -2.36
N ALA A 193 -24.91 36.86 -1.68
CA ALA A 193 -23.62 37.46 -1.33
C ALA A 193 -22.78 36.62 -0.33
N ASP A 194 -23.41 35.69 0.39
CA ASP A 194 -22.76 34.84 1.40
C ASP A 194 -22.30 33.48 0.83
N THR A 195 -22.20 33.35 -0.50
CA THR A 195 -21.78 32.10 -1.12
C THR A 195 -20.32 31.81 -0.77
N THR A 196 -20.09 30.79 0.04
CA THR A 196 -18.77 30.24 0.34
C THR A 196 -18.48 29.07 -0.60
N THR A 197 -17.20 28.84 -0.91
CA THR A 197 -16.81 27.71 -1.76
C THR A 197 -16.07 26.66 -0.94
N LYS A 198 -16.40 25.39 -1.17
CA LYS A 198 -15.74 24.24 -0.55
C LYS A 198 -15.25 23.30 -1.63
N THR A 199 -13.94 23.07 -1.66
CA THR A 199 -13.35 22.09 -2.58
C THR A 199 -13.22 20.73 -1.90
N LEU A 200 -13.86 19.72 -2.47
CA LEU A 200 -13.71 18.32 -2.08
C LEU A 200 -12.74 17.64 -3.04
N SER A 201 -11.88 16.77 -2.51
CA SER A 201 -10.97 15.97 -3.33
C SER A 201 -10.77 14.59 -2.72
N THR A 202 -10.90 13.56 -3.55
CA THR A 202 -10.73 12.16 -3.13
C THR A 202 -10.11 11.34 -4.26
N PHE A 203 -9.62 10.14 -3.93
CA PHE A 203 -9.26 9.14 -4.92
C PHE A 203 -10.51 8.54 -5.55
N TYR A 204 -10.40 8.06 -6.79
CA TYR A 204 -11.45 7.35 -7.51
C TYR A 204 -10.88 6.14 -8.27
N ASP A 205 -11.76 5.24 -8.71
CA ASP A 205 -11.37 4.07 -9.50
C ASP A 205 -11.06 4.50 -10.95
N PRO A 206 -9.83 4.30 -11.46
CA PRO A 206 -9.45 4.72 -12.80
C PRO A 206 -10.14 3.93 -13.93
N SER A 207 -10.85 2.83 -13.62
CA SER A 207 -11.68 2.13 -14.61
C SER A 207 -12.96 2.88 -14.98
N ILE A 208 -13.31 3.94 -14.24
CA ILE A 208 -14.48 4.76 -14.51
C ILE A 208 -14.19 5.69 -15.69
N ALA A 209 -14.99 5.55 -16.76
CA ALA A 209 -14.82 6.31 -17.98
C ALA A 209 -15.21 7.79 -17.83
N ASN A 210 -16.24 8.08 -17.03
CA ASN A 210 -16.79 9.43 -16.87
C ASN A 210 -16.91 9.79 -15.40
N LEU A 211 -16.28 10.88 -14.99
CA LEU A 211 -16.47 11.44 -13.65
C LEU A 211 -17.90 11.99 -13.49
N PRO A 212 -18.44 12.02 -12.26
CA PRO A 212 -19.72 12.65 -11.97
C PRO A 212 -19.77 14.11 -12.44
N ALA A 213 -20.95 14.63 -12.74
CA ALA A 213 -21.11 16.01 -13.18
C ALA A 213 -20.44 17.02 -12.21
N GLY A 214 -19.68 17.96 -12.75
CA GLY A 214 -18.94 18.97 -11.98
C GLY A 214 -17.61 18.49 -11.37
N TRP A 215 -17.28 17.20 -11.47
CA TRP A 215 -15.99 16.69 -11.05
C TRP A 215 -14.96 16.76 -12.17
N ALA A 216 -13.73 17.11 -11.80
CA ALA A 216 -12.59 17.10 -12.69
C ALA A 216 -11.45 16.27 -12.10
N GLU A 217 -10.65 15.64 -12.96
CA GLU A 217 -9.41 15.02 -12.52
C GLU A 217 -8.45 16.10 -12.01
N SER A 218 -8.03 15.96 -10.76
CA SER A 218 -7.09 16.87 -10.07
C SER A 218 -5.67 16.30 -10.01
N LYS A 219 -5.52 14.99 -10.20
CA LYS A 219 -4.22 14.33 -10.23
C LYS A 219 -4.29 13.01 -11.00
N ALA A 220 -3.42 12.89 -11.99
CA ALA A 220 -3.23 11.67 -12.77
C ALA A 220 -2.80 10.46 -11.92
N PRO A 221 -3.12 9.23 -12.37
CA PRO A 221 -2.67 8.02 -11.70
C PRO A 221 -1.15 7.93 -11.73
N ARG A 222 -0.54 7.45 -10.66
CA ARG A 222 0.90 7.15 -10.63
C ARG A 222 1.10 5.64 -10.67
N ILE A 223 1.59 5.15 -11.80
CA ILE A 223 1.90 3.72 -12.00
C ILE A 223 3.40 3.47 -11.81
N ALA A 224 4.25 4.34 -12.37
CA ALA A 224 5.68 4.17 -12.34
C ALA A 224 6.30 4.41 -10.94
N PHE A 225 7.32 3.63 -10.61
CA PHE A 225 8.05 3.70 -9.34
C PHE A 225 9.25 4.67 -9.34
N LYS A 226 9.26 5.67 -10.23
CA LYS A 226 10.27 6.73 -10.30
C LYS A 226 10.13 7.73 -9.16
#